data_AF-A0A0G2K8P6-F1
#
_entry.id   AF-A0A0G2K8P6-F1
#
_cell.length_a   1.000
_cell.length_b   1.000
_cell.length_c   1.000
_cell.angle_alpha   90.00
_cell.angle_beta   90.00
_cell.angle_gamma   90.00
#
_symmetry.space_group_name_H-M   'P 1'
#
loop_
_entity.id
_entity.type
_entity.pdbx_description
1 polymer ?
#
loop_
_entity_poly.entity_id
_entity_poly.type
_entity_poly.pdbx_seq_one_letter_code
_entity_poly.pdbx_strand_id
1 'polypeptide(L)'
;MPGLWRQRLPSAWALLLLPFLPLLLPAAPAPHRGSYKPVIVVHGLFDSSYSFRHLLDYINETHPGTVVTVLDLFDGRESLRPLWEQVQGFREAVVPIMEKAPEGVHLICY
;
A
#
# COMPACT_ATOMS: atom_id res chain seq x y z
N MET A 1 22.52 3.18 56.94
CA MET A 1 22.65 3.13 55.46
C MET A 1 21.73 2.00 55.01
N PRO A 2 20.60 2.23 54.31
CA PRO A 2 20.37 3.19 53.22
C PRO A 2 19.16 4.14 53.46
N GLY A 3 19.05 5.14 52.59
CA GLY A 3 18.18 6.31 52.77
C GLY A 3 16.72 6.11 52.34
N LEU A 4 15.81 6.68 53.13
CA LEU A 4 14.42 6.88 52.72
C LEU A 4 14.36 7.89 51.57
N TRP A 5 14.07 7.35 50.39
CA TRP A 5 13.75 8.11 49.18
C TRP A 5 12.48 8.93 49.44
N ARG A 6 12.66 10.23 49.71
CA ARG A 6 11.57 11.19 49.92
C ARG A 6 10.90 11.42 48.57
N GLN A 7 9.89 10.60 48.25
CA GLN A 7 8.97 10.82 47.13
C GLN A 7 8.34 12.21 47.30
N ARG A 8 8.87 13.22 46.60
CA ARG A 8 8.25 14.54 46.53
C ARG A 8 6.96 14.37 45.74
N LEU A 9 5.84 14.36 46.44
CA LEU A 9 4.52 14.48 45.83
C LEU A 9 4.52 15.73 44.93
N PRO A 10 4.10 15.59 43.65
CA PRO A 10 4.02 16.73 42.77
C PRO A 10 3.09 17.78 43.38
N SER A 11 3.46 19.06 43.28
CA SER A 11 2.63 20.16 43.76
C SER A 11 1.25 20.07 43.12
N ALA A 12 0.18 20.40 43.85
CA ALA A 12 -1.21 20.30 43.36
C ALA A 12 -1.43 20.99 41.99
N TRP A 13 -0.62 22.00 41.70
CA TRP A 13 -0.55 22.70 40.42
C TRP A 13 -0.13 21.80 39.24
N ALA A 14 0.78 20.85 39.45
CA ALA A 14 1.19 19.89 38.43
C ALA A 14 0.06 18.90 38.07
N LEU A 15 -0.79 18.55 39.05
CA LEU A 15 -1.99 17.72 38.83
C LEU A 15 -3.10 18.48 38.08
N LEU A 16 -3.19 19.79 38.26
CA LEU A 16 -4.13 20.65 37.53
C LEU A 16 -3.73 20.88 36.06
N LEU A 17 -2.44 20.77 35.73
CA LEU A 17 -1.92 20.95 34.37
C LEU A 17 -1.88 19.65 33.55
N LEU A 18 -1.92 18.49 34.22
CA LEU A 18 -1.98 17.16 33.60
C LEU A 18 -3.08 16.97 32.53
N PRO A 19 -4.33 17.46 32.68
CA PRO A 19 -5.35 17.31 31.64
C PRO A 19 -5.12 18.20 30.40
N PHE A 20 -4.25 19.21 30.49
CA PHE A 20 -3.90 20.09 29.35
C PHE A 20 -2.67 19.60 28.57
N LEU A 21 -1.92 18.64 29.13
CA LEU A 21 -0.75 18.03 28.48
C LEU A 21 -1.05 17.39 27.10
N PRO A 22 -2.22 16.74 26.86
CA PRO A 22 -2.56 16.20 25.54
C PRO A 22 -2.78 17.28 24.49
N LEU A 23 -3.10 18.52 24.91
CA LEU A 23 -3.41 19.65 24.03
C LEU A 23 -2.15 20.30 23.42
N LEU A 24 -0.97 20.00 23.99
CA LEU A 24 0.34 20.51 23.56
C LEU A 24 1.05 19.57 22.59
N LEU A 25 0.51 18.37 22.34
CA LEU A 25 1.02 17.47 21.31
C LEU A 25 0.57 18.02 19.95
N PRO A 26 1.48 18.43 19.05
CA PRO A 26 1.10 18.73 17.68
C PRO A 26 0.42 17.48 17.12
N ALA A 27 -0.83 17.62 16.65
CA ALA A 27 -1.49 16.56 15.93
C ALA A 27 -0.57 16.16 14.79
N ALA A 28 0.05 14.98 14.88
CA ALA A 28 0.83 14.45 13.78
C ALA A 28 -0.11 14.47 12.57
N PRO A 29 0.31 15.03 11.42
CA PRO A 29 -0.51 14.98 10.23
C PRO A 29 -0.87 13.51 10.02
N ALA A 30 -2.17 13.20 10.08
CA ALA A 30 -2.63 11.89 9.67
C ALA A 30 -2.06 11.69 8.26
N PRO A 31 -1.38 10.57 7.97
CA PRO A 31 -0.93 10.33 6.62
C PRO A 31 -2.17 10.51 5.73
N HIS A 32 -2.04 11.35 4.70
CA HIS A 32 -3.07 11.49 3.68
C HIS A 32 -3.31 10.08 3.12
N ARG A 33 -4.27 9.35 3.69
CA ARG A 33 -4.72 8.05 3.18
C ARG A 33 -5.65 8.32 2.00
N GLY A 34 -5.15 9.06 1.01
CA GLY A 34 -5.72 8.98 -0.32
C GLY A 34 -5.50 7.55 -0.77
N SER A 35 -6.56 6.80 -1.02
CA SER A 35 -6.42 5.47 -1.62
C SER A 35 -5.71 5.66 -2.96
N TYR A 36 -4.54 5.05 -3.13
CA TYR A 36 -3.87 5.03 -4.43
C TYR A 36 -4.77 4.32 -5.44
N LYS A 37 -4.68 4.73 -6.71
CA LYS A 37 -5.38 4.04 -7.79
C LYS A 37 -4.85 2.59 -7.89
N PRO A 38 -5.72 1.60 -8.17
CA PRO A 38 -5.26 0.24 -8.37
C PRO A 38 -4.23 0.16 -9.50
N VAL A 39 -3.26 -0.74 -9.35
CA VAL A 39 -2.21 -1.00 -10.34
C VAL A 39 -2.45 -2.39 -10.92
N ILE A 40 -2.53 -2.48 -12.25
CA ILE A 40 -2.57 -3.76 -12.96
C ILE A 40 -1.21 -3.96 -13.63
N VAL A 41 -0.62 -5.12 -13.42
CA VAL A 41 0.68 -5.49 -13.99
C VAL A 41 0.48 -6.59 -15.03
N VAL A 42 1.05 -6.39 -16.22
CA VAL A 42 1.08 -7.34 -17.33
C VAL A 42 2.54 -7.75 -17.57
N HIS A 43 2.82 -9.05 -17.46
CA HIS A 43 4.17 -9.58 -17.61
C HIS A 43 4.58 -9.75 -19.08
N GLY A 44 5.88 -9.96 -19.30
CA GLY A 44 6.47 -10.16 -20.62
C GLY A 44 6.62 -11.63 -21.01
N LEU A 45 7.58 -11.90 -21.90
CA LEU A 45 7.85 -13.26 -22.41
C LEU A 45 8.38 -14.21 -21.33
N PHE A 46 7.86 -15.44 -21.31
CA PHE A 46 8.29 -16.53 -20.42
C PHE A 46 8.23 -16.20 -18.93
N ASP A 47 7.27 -15.38 -18.54
CA ASP A 47 7.18 -14.83 -17.20
C ASP A 47 5.87 -15.22 -16.48
N SER A 48 5.72 -14.73 -15.25
CA SER A 48 4.53 -14.85 -14.38
C SER A 48 4.61 -13.79 -13.26
N SER A 49 3.61 -13.74 -12.38
CA SER A 49 3.63 -12.90 -11.18
C SER A 49 4.82 -13.11 -10.26
N TYR A 50 5.47 -14.29 -10.33
CA TYR A 50 6.67 -14.61 -9.55
C TYR A 50 7.77 -13.54 -9.68
N SER A 51 7.98 -13.01 -10.88
CA SER A 51 9.09 -12.08 -11.16
C SER A 51 8.84 -10.67 -10.65
N PHE A 52 7.59 -10.35 -10.28
CA PHE A 52 7.20 -9.01 -9.83
C PHE A 52 7.24 -8.82 -8.32
N ARG A 53 7.68 -9.79 -7.52
CA ARG A 53 7.71 -9.66 -6.05
C ARG A 53 8.44 -8.41 -5.56
N HIS A 54 9.60 -8.12 -6.13
CA HIS A 54 10.36 -6.92 -5.75
C HIS A 54 9.64 -5.63 -6.12
N LEU A 55 8.91 -5.60 -7.25
CA LEU A 55 8.07 -4.46 -7.61
C LEU A 55 6.93 -4.28 -6.59
N LEU A 56 6.28 -5.38 -6.17
CA LEU A 56 5.24 -5.34 -5.15
C LEU A 56 5.78 -4.84 -3.81
N ASP A 57 6.97 -5.27 -3.40
CA ASP A 57 7.65 -4.78 -2.20
C ASP A 57 7.87 -3.27 -2.27
N TYR A 58 8.42 -2.76 -3.39
CA TYR A 58 8.64 -1.32 -3.57
C TYR A 58 7.34 -0.51 -3.57
N ILE A 59 6.28 -1.00 -4.22
CA ILE A 59 4.97 -0.34 -4.20
C ILE A 59 4.43 -0.29 -2.76
N ASN A 60 4.55 -1.38 -2.01
CA ASN A 60 4.07 -1.42 -0.63
C ASN A 60 4.88 -0.51 0.32
N GLU A 61 6.20 -0.41 0.11
CA GLU A 61 7.08 0.49 0.88
C GLU A 61 6.79 1.97 0.62
N THR A 62 6.51 2.33 -0.64
CA THR A 62 6.39 3.75 -1.06
C THR A 62 4.94 4.24 -1.16
N HIS A 63 4.00 3.34 -1.43
CA HIS A 63 2.57 3.61 -1.62
C HIS A 63 1.74 2.57 -0.83
N PRO A 64 1.84 2.55 0.51
CA PRO A 64 1.22 1.53 1.34
C PRO A 64 -0.31 1.51 1.16
N GLY A 65 -0.86 0.32 0.98
CA GLY A 65 -2.30 0.11 0.74
C GLY A 65 -2.74 0.21 -0.72
N THR A 66 -1.81 0.41 -1.67
CA THR A 66 -2.12 0.27 -3.10
C THR A 66 -2.57 -1.15 -3.41
N VAL A 67 -3.72 -1.29 -4.07
CA VAL A 67 -4.18 -2.59 -4.58
C VAL A 67 -3.45 -2.88 -5.88
N VAL A 68 -2.56 -3.88 -5.87
CA VAL A 68 -1.84 -4.33 -7.06
C VAL A 68 -2.37 -5.69 -7.50
N THR A 69 -2.68 -5.82 -8.78
CA THR A 69 -3.09 -7.10 -9.40
C THR A 69 -2.11 -7.43 -10.52
N VAL A 70 -1.32 -8.50 -10.33
CA VAL A 70 -0.48 -9.05 -11.40
C VAL A 70 -1.27 -10.13 -12.12
N LEU A 71 -1.45 -10.00 -13.43
CA LEU A 71 -2.27 -10.92 -14.20
C LEU A 71 -1.42 -12.13 -14.65
N ASP A 72 -1.68 -13.30 -14.07
CA ASP A 72 -1.11 -14.59 -14.48
C ASP A 72 -1.91 -15.16 -15.66
N LEU A 73 -1.87 -14.45 -16.78
CA LEU A 73 -2.45 -14.86 -18.05
C LEU A 73 -1.34 -14.94 -19.09
N PHE A 74 -1.34 -16.03 -19.85
CA PHE A 74 -0.31 -16.31 -20.87
C PHE A 74 1.09 -16.52 -20.27
N ASP A 75 1.18 -17.12 -19.09
CA ASP A 75 2.46 -17.45 -18.45
C ASP A 75 3.36 -18.39 -19.27
N GLY A 76 4.67 -18.29 -19.05
CA GLY A 76 5.64 -19.23 -19.60
C GLY A 76 5.58 -19.31 -21.13
N ARG A 77 5.32 -20.50 -21.68
CA ARG A 77 5.27 -20.67 -23.15
C ARG A 77 4.00 -20.08 -23.78
N GLU A 78 2.95 -19.88 -22.99
CA GLU A 78 1.70 -19.30 -23.49
C GLU A 78 1.87 -17.82 -23.83
N SER A 79 2.94 -17.17 -23.35
CA SER A 79 3.29 -15.78 -23.67
C SER A 79 3.63 -15.58 -25.15
N LEU A 80 3.88 -16.68 -25.88
CA LEU A 80 4.17 -16.69 -27.31
C LEU A 80 2.91 -16.78 -28.18
N ARG A 81 1.71 -16.89 -27.58
CA ARG A 81 0.46 -16.86 -28.34
C ARG A 81 0.33 -15.54 -29.09
N PRO A 82 -0.46 -15.49 -30.17
CA PRO A 82 -0.64 -14.27 -30.93
C PRO A 82 -1.15 -13.11 -30.07
N LEU A 83 -0.58 -11.92 -30.24
CA LEU A 83 -0.90 -10.75 -29.41
C LEU A 83 -2.40 -10.38 -29.45
N TRP A 84 -3.09 -10.59 -30.57
CA TRP A 84 -4.53 -10.29 -30.64
C TRP A 84 -5.37 -11.20 -29.74
N GLU A 85 -4.95 -12.45 -29.54
CA GLU A 85 -5.57 -13.39 -28.60
C GLU A 85 -5.29 -12.94 -27.17
N GLN A 86 -4.04 -12.55 -26.90
CA GLN A 86 -3.64 -12.03 -25.60
C GLN A 86 -4.41 -10.76 -25.21
N VAL A 87 -4.58 -9.82 -26.16
CA VAL A 87 -5.36 -8.59 -25.95
C VAL A 87 -6.80 -8.90 -25.55
N GLN A 88 -7.44 -9.92 -26.12
CA GLN A 88 -8.79 -10.31 -25.70
C GLN A 88 -8.79 -10.92 -24.29
N GLY A 89 -7.87 -11.84 -23.99
CA GLY A 89 -7.78 -12.43 -22.65
C GLY A 89 -7.50 -11.40 -21.55
N PHE A 90 -6.55 -10.49 -21.78
CA PHE A 90 -6.28 -9.39 -20.84
C PHE A 90 -7.46 -8.44 -20.72
N ARG A 91 -8.17 -8.12 -21.82
CA ARG A 91 -9.37 -7.28 -21.76
C ARG A 91 -10.42 -7.88 -20.82
N GLU A 92 -10.69 -9.18 -20.92
CA GLU A 92 -11.67 -9.87 -20.07
C GLU A 92 -11.29 -9.80 -18.58
N ALA A 93 -10.00 -9.90 -18.26
CA ALA A 93 -9.51 -9.79 -16.88
C ALA A 93 -9.45 -8.34 -16.35
N VAL A 94 -9.14 -7.38 -17.22
CA VAL A 94 -8.94 -5.97 -16.85
C VAL A 94 -10.27 -5.23 -16.65
N VAL A 95 -11.28 -5.49 -17.49
CA VAL A 95 -12.57 -4.76 -17.45
C VAL A 95 -13.21 -4.77 -16.06
N PRO A 96 -13.37 -5.91 -15.36
CA PRO A 96 -13.97 -5.93 -14.03
C PRO A 96 -13.16 -5.18 -12.96
N ILE A 97 -11.86 -5.02 -13.16
CA ILE A 97 -10.98 -4.26 -12.25
C ILE A 97 -11.22 -2.76 -12.47
N MET A 98 -11.26 -2.33 -13.73
CA MET A 98 -11.50 -0.93 -14.10
C MET A 98 -12.90 -0.46 -13.70
N GLU A 99 -13.93 -1.30 -13.84
CA GLU A 99 -15.31 -0.98 -13.43
C GLU A 99 -15.44 -0.69 -11.92
N LYS A 100 -14.57 -1.30 -11.10
CA LYS A 100 -14.52 -1.07 -9.65
C LYS A 100 -13.67 0.13 -9.24
N ALA A 101 -12.98 0.76 -10.18
CA ALA A 101 -12.04 1.85 -9.96
C ALA A 101 -12.56 3.14 -10.61
N PRO A 102 -13.47 3.91 -9.96
CA PRO A 102 -14.11 5.07 -10.56
C PRO A 102 -13.12 6.19 -10.95
N GLU A 103 -11.98 6.28 -10.26
CA GLU A 103 -10.90 7.22 -10.58
C GLU A 103 -9.88 6.67 -11.59
N GLY A 104 -10.13 5.48 -12.12
CA GLY A 104 -9.25 4.76 -13.04
C GLY A 104 -8.18 3.92 -12.35
N VAL A 105 -7.30 3.35 -13.17
CA VAL A 105 -6.21 2.46 -12.75
C VAL A 105 -4.89 2.89 -13.39
N HIS A 106 -3.77 2.38 -12.88
CA HIS A 106 -2.49 2.42 -13.55
C HIS A 106 -2.18 1.06 -14.18
N LEU A 107 -1.52 1.08 -15.34
CA LEU A 107 -1.01 -0.11 -16.01
C LEU A 107 0.52 -0.09 -15.99
N ILE A 108 1.14 -1.20 -15.64
CA ILE A 108 2.58 -1.44 -15.79
C ILE A 108 2.72 -2.67 -16.69
N CYS A 109 3.23 -2.48 -17.91
CA CYS A 109 3.44 -3.54 -18.89
C CYS A 109 4.94 -3.67 -19.16
N TYR A 110 5.50 -4.86 -18.90
CA TYR A 110 6.93 -5.16 -19.04
C TYR A 110 7.25 -5.82 -20.39
#